data_AF-A0A7K7KSK9-F1
#
_entry.id   AF-A0A7K7KSK9-F1
#
_cell.length_a   1.000
_cell.length_b   1.000
_cell.length_c   1.000
_cell.angle_alpha   90.00
_cell.angle_beta   90.00
_cell.angle_gamma   90.00
#
_symmetry.space_group_name_H-M   'P 1'
#
loop_
_entity.id
_entity.type
_entity.pdbx_description
1 polymer ?
#
loop_
_entity_poly.entity_id
_entity_poly.type
_entity_poly.pdbx_seq_one_letter_code
_entity_poly.pdbx_strand_id
1 'polypeptide(L)'
;MVSWKGIYFAVALFLGSFFGSIFMLGPFLPLMFISPAWYRRITDCVVATWLTLPVALLEMVFGAKVVVTGDGFVPGERSVIIMNHRTRMDWMFLWNCLLRYSYLRLEKICLKSSLKSIPGFGWAMQVAAFIFIQRKWEDDKSHFEKMLDYFCDINEPLQLLIFPEGTDLTESTKARSNDFAEKNGLRKYEYVLHPRTTGFTFVVECLREGNNLDAIHDITVAYPQNIPQTEKHLLNGNFPKEIHFHVQRYPIETVPTSKEELQLWCQKRWEEKEERLRHFYEGGKCFDKTRQSIIPPCKSELRVFAVKCISLLYWTVFPLGMFALLYLYRFARWYFVAMVVFFVVQQKIFGGLELIELACHQYFKKQQKFIDTKMKNN
;
A
#
# COMPACT_ATOMS: atom_id res chain seq x y z
N MET A 1 -19.79 16.13 -14.94
CA MET A 1 -20.95 15.64 -14.19
C MET A 1 -20.52 14.42 -13.39
N VAL A 2 -20.98 14.30 -12.14
CA VAL A 2 -20.69 13.14 -11.29
C VAL A 2 -21.45 11.94 -11.84
N SER A 3 -20.80 10.78 -11.95
CA SER A 3 -21.42 9.56 -12.45
C SER A 3 -22.00 8.75 -11.31
N TRP A 4 -23.18 8.14 -11.47
CA TRP A 4 -23.73 7.21 -10.48
C TRP A 4 -22.75 6.09 -10.14
N LYS A 5 -21.99 5.61 -11.15
CA LYS A 5 -20.92 4.61 -10.99
C LYS A 5 -19.82 5.10 -10.05
N GLY A 6 -19.41 6.36 -10.23
CA GLY A 6 -18.42 7.00 -9.38
C GLY A 6 -18.91 7.23 -7.95
N ILE A 7 -20.17 7.64 -7.78
CA ILE A 7 -20.81 7.77 -6.46
C ILE A 7 -20.85 6.41 -5.77
N TYR A 8 -21.33 5.38 -6.46
CA TYR A 8 -21.38 4.01 -5.93
C TYR A 8 -20.00 3.53 -5.48
N PHE A 9 -18.96 3.72 -6.29
CA PHE A 9 -17.60 3.36 -5.93
C PHE A 9 -17.13 4.06 -4.65
N ALA A 10 -17.26 5.39 -4.59
CA ALA A 10 -16.81 6.17 -3.45
C ALA A 10 -17.60 5.83 -2.17
N VAL A 11 -18.92 5.69 -2.26
CA VAL A 11 -19.78 5.33 -1.13
C VAL A 11 -19.49 3.92 -0.64
N ALA A 12 -19.34 2.95 -1.53
CA ALA A 12 -19.02 1.57 -1.16
C ALA A 12 -17.68 1.47 -0.43
N LEU A 13 -16.63 2.11 -0.97
CA LEU A 13 -15.32 2.14 -0.33
C LEU A 13 -15.35 2.86 1.02
N PHE A 14 -15.99 4.03 1.08
CA PHE A 14 -16.08 4.82 2.32
C PHE A 14 -16.86 4.07 3.39
N LEU A 15 -18.07 3.58 3.10
CA LEU A 15 -18.88 2.84 4.08
C LEU A 15 -18.20 1.56 4.53
N GLY A 16 -17.58 0.81 3.61
CA GLY A 16 -16.83 -0.39 3.95
C GLY A 16 -15.65 -0.08 4.89
N SER A 17 -14.88 0.97 4.61
CA SER A 17 -13.73 1.34 5.43
C SER A 17 -14.14 1.95 6.77
N PHE A 18 -15.17 2.81 6.76
CA PHE A 18 -15.68 3.50 7.96
C PHE A 18 -16.30 2.51 8.95
N PHE A 19 -17.26 1.70 8.51
CA PHE A 19 -17.83 0.66 9.37
C PHE A 19 -16.86 -0.48 9.67
N GLY A 20 -15.99 -0.85 8.73
CA GLY A 20 -14.95 -1.85 8.96
C GLY A 20 -13.99 -1.41 10.08
N SER A 21 -13.59 -0.14 10.09
CA SER A 21 -12.76 0.40 11.18
C SER A 21 -13.44 0.31 12.54
N ILE A 22 -14.72 0.66 12.62
CA ILE A 22 -15.46 0.71 13.89
C ILE A 22 -15.83 -0.69 14.39
N PHE A 23 -16.44 -1.51 13.53
CA PHE A 23 -17.09 -2.75 13.92
C PHE A 23 -16.27 -4.01 13.63
N MET A 24 -15.28 -3.97 12.73
CA MET A 24 -14.39 -5.11 12.49
C MET A 24 -13.02 -4.93 13.14
N LEU A 25 -12.41 -3.75 13.05
CA LEU A 25 -11.09 -3.49 13.65
C LEU A 25 -11.18 -3.06 15.12
N GLY A 26 -12.15 -2.19 15.45
CA GLY A 26 -12.38 -1.67 16.80
C GLY A 26 -12.36 -2.73 17.91
N PRO A 27 -13.08 -3.86 17.78
CA PRO A 27 -13.11 -4.90 18.80
C PRO A 27 -11.75 -5.55 19.10
N PHE A 28 -10.81 -5.51 18.16
CA PHE A 28 -9.48 -6.08 18.32
C PHE A 28 -8.44 -5.09 18.85
N LEU A 29 -8.74 -3.80 18.95
CA LEU A 29 -7.78 -2.81 19.45
C LEU A 29 -7.23 -3.15 20.85
N PRO A 30 -8.03 -3.60 21.84
CA PRO A 30 -7.49 -3.98 23.15
C PRO A 30 -6.42 -5.08 23.08
N LEU A 31 -6.44 -5.92 22.04
CA LEU A 31 -5.48 -7.01 21.87
C LEU A 31 -4.04 -6.50 21.71
N MET A 32 -3.82 -5.26 21.27
CA MET A 32 -2.46 -4.68 21.19
C MET A 32 -1.78 -4.60 22.55
N PHE A 33 -2.55 -4.48 23.64
CA PHE A 33 -2.03 -4.40 25.02
C PHE A 33 -1.85 -5.77 25.67
N ILE A 34 -2.34 -6.83 25.04
CA ILE A 34 -2.28 -8.21 25.58
C ILE A 34 -1.30 -9.05 24.78
N SER A 35 -1.39 -8.96 23.45
CA SER A 35 -0.59 -9.74 22.51
C SER A 35 -0.42 -8.98 21.19
N PRO A 36 0.65 -8.16 21.06
CA PRO A 36 0.94 -7.41 19.84
C PRO A 36 1.02 -8.29 18.59
N ALA A 37 1.57 -9.50 18.70
CA ALA A 37 1.68 -10.44 17.60
C ALA A 37 0.31 -10.90 17.09
N TRP A 38 -0.60 -11.29 17.99
CA TRP A 38 -1.96 -11.68 17.60
C TRP A 38 -2.77 -10.49 17.09
N TYR A 39 -2.61 -9.32 17.69
CA TYR A 39 -3.20 -8.08 17.19
C TYR A 39 -2.81 -7.81 15.74
N ARG A 40 -1.50 -7.83 15.42
CA ARG A 40 -0.99 -7.58 14.06
C ARG A 40 -1.52 -8.60 13.06
N ARG A 41 -1.45 -9.89 13.39
CA ARG A 41 -1.92 -10.98 12.53
C ARG A 41 -3.41 -10.89 12.21
N ILE A 42 -4.26 -10.63 13.22
CA ILE A 42 -5.72 -10.53 13.04
C ILE A 42 -6.06 -9.28 12.23
N THR A 43 -5.50 -8.13 12.58
CA THR A 43 -5.81 -6.86 11.92
C THR A 43 -5.35 -6.85 10.46
N ASP A 44 -4.20 -7.46 10.13
CA ASP A 44 -3.77 -7.64 8.74
C ASP A 44 -4.70 -8.54 7.93
N CYS A 45 -5.21 -9.62 8.55
CA CYS A 45 -6.22 -10.46 7.90
C CYS A 45 -7.52 -9.68 7.65
N VAL A 46 -8.00 -8.92 8.63
CA VAL A 46 -9.23 -8.11 8.51
C VAL A 46 -9.06 -7.03 7.44
N VAL A 47 -7.97 -6.27 7.47
CA VAL A 47 -7.68 -5.23 6.46
C VAL A 47 -7.62 -5.84 5.06
N ALA A 48 -6.95 -6.99 4.90
CA ALA A 48 -6.86 -7.67 3.61
C ALA A 48 -8.23 -8.02 3.01
N THR A 49 -9.25 -8.31 3.83
CA THR A 49 -10.62 -8.52 3.31
C THR A 49 -11.19 -7.24 2.69
N TRP A 50 -10.92 -6.06 3.25
CA TRP A 50 -11.36 -4.80 2.67
C TRP A 50 -10.57 -4.43 1.41
N LEU A 51 -9.27 -4.75 1.35
CA LEU A 51 -8.44 -4.53 0.15
C LEU A 51 -8.98 -5.28 -1.09
N THR A 52 -9.74 -6.36 -0.91
CA THR A 52 -10.41 -7.06 -2.03
C THR A 52 -11.59 -6.29 -2.63
N LEU A 53 -12.23 -5.39 -1.88
CA LEU A 53 -13.41 -4.63 -2.33
C LEU A 53 -13.08 -3.70 -3.52
N PRO A 54 -12.06 -2.82 -3.45
CA PRO A 54 -11.66 -2.01 -4.60
C PRO A 54 -11.34 -2.86 -5.83
N VAL A 55 -10.66 -4.00 -5.67
CA VAL A 55 -10.35 -4.91 -6.77
C VAL A 55 -11.63 -5.46 -7.41
N ALA A 56 -12.57 -5.91 -6.58
CA ALA A 56 -13.84 -6.45 -7.04
C ALA A 56 -14.71 -5.39 -7.75
N LEU A 57 -14.74 -4.15 -7.22
CA LEU A 57 -15.43 -3.02 -7.84
C LEU A 57 -14.81 -2.65 -9.20
N LEU A 58 -13.49 -2.48 -9.26
CA LEU A 58 -12.78 -2.10 -10.48
C LEU A 58 -12.99 -3.13 -11.59
N GLU A 59 -12.76 -4.40 -11.30
CA GLU A 59 -12.81 -5.43 -12.33
C GLU A 59 -14.23 -5.90 -12.67
N MET A 60 -15.09 -6.12 -11.68
CA MET A 60 -16.41 -6.74 -11.93
C MET A 60 -17.53 -5.73 -12.15
N VAL A 61 -17.46 -4.55 -11.53
CA VAL A 61 -18.50 -3.51 -11.70
C VAL A 61 -18.13 -2.52 -12.79
N PHE A 62 -16.85 -2.13 -12.87
CA PHE A 62 -16.38 -1.14 -13.84
C PHE A 62 -15.64 -1.73 -15.04
N GLY A 63 -15.39 -3.05 -15.03
CA GLY A 63 -14.84 -3.76 -16.18
C GLY A 63 -13.37 -3.47 -16.47
N ALA A 64 -12.61 -3.01 -15.48
CA ALA A 64 -11.17 -2.80 -15.61
C ALA A 64 -10.49 -4.15 -15.85
N LYS A 65 -9.73 -4.26 -16.95
CA LYS A 65 -8.89 -5.44 -17.21
C LYS A 65 -7.50 -5.23 -16.65
N VAL A 66 -6.92 -6.29 -16.10
CA VAL A 66 -5.60 -6.24 -15.48
C VAL A 66 -4.67 -7.12 -16.29
N VAL A 67 -3.57 -6.55 -16.76
CA VAL A 67 -2.54 -7.25 -17.52
C VAL A 67 -1.25 -7.19 -16.71
N VAL A 68 -0.67 -8.35 -16.42
CA VAL A 68 0.59 -8.47 -15.69
C VAL A 68 1.59 -9.17 -16.58
N THR A 69 2.78 -8.58 -16.72
CA THR A 69 3.88 -9.06 -17.57
C THR A 69 5.21 -9.02 -16.82
N GLY A 70 6.25 -9.62 -17.38
CA GLY A 70 7.57 -9.70 -16.75
C GLY A 70 7.67 -10.83 -15.75
N ASP A 71 8.54 -10.69 -14.74
CA ASP A 71 8.92 -11.78 -13.85
C ASP A 71 7.76 -12.23 -12.95
N GLY A 72 6.90 -11.32 -12.50
CA GLY A 72 5.84 -11.61 -11.52
C GLY A 72 6.34 -11.54 -10.07
N PHE A 73 5.62 -12.20 -9.15
CA PHE A 73 5.97 -12.22 -7.73
C PHE A 73 6.18 -13.64 -7.23
N VAL A 74 7.11 -13.80 -6.28
CA VAL A 74 7.22 -15.03 -5.49
C VAL A 74 6.27 -14.91 -4.28
N PRO A 75 5.30 -15.83 -4.10
CA PRO A 75 4.30 -15.70 -3.05
C PRO A 75 4.90 -15.77 -1.64
N GLY A 76 4.59 -14.77 -0.80
CA GLY A 76 5.09 -14.71 0.57
C GLY A 76 6.51 -14.16 0.72
N GLU A 77 7.14 -13.74 -0.38
CA GLU A 77 8.47 -13.15 -0.37
C GLU A 77 8.49 -11.77 0.28
N ARG A 78 9.56 -11.51 1.06
CA ARG A 78 9.85 -10.22 1.70
C ARG A 78 10.43 -9.28 0.67
N SER A 79 9.74 -8.19 0.36
CA SER A 79 10.18 -7.32 -0.71
C SER A 79 9.89 -5.84 -0.51
N VAL A 80 10.79 -5.03 -1.05
CA VAL A 80 10.51 -3.63 -1.34
C VAL A 80 9.92 -3.55 -2.74
N ILE A 81 8.72 -3.00 -2.85
CA ILE A 81 8.06 -2.75 -4.13
C ILE A 81 8.30 -1.29 -4.50
N ILE A 82 8.94 -1.06 -5.64
CA ILE A 82 9.13 0.27 -6.21
C ILE A 82 8.27 0.42 -7.46
N MET A 83 7.47 1.48 -7.54
CA MET A 83 6.58 1.69 -8.68
C MET A 83 6.66 3.14 -9.18
N ASN A 84 6.50 3.37 -10.49
CA ASN A 84 6.30 4.73 -10.99
C ASN A 84 4.93 5.26 -10.53
N HIS A 85 4.81 6.57 -10.31
CA HIS A 85 3.60 7.16 -9.76
C HIS A 85 2.86 7.99 -10.82
N ARG A 86 2.11 7.32 -11.69
CA ARG A 86 1.35 7.99 -12.75
C ARG A 86 0.10 8.71 -12.23
N THR A 87 -0.61 8.15 -11.25
CA THR A 87 -1.87 8.70 -10.71
C THR A 87 -1.94 8.57 -9.20
N ARG A 88 -2.76 9.40 -8.53
CA ARG A 88 -3.00 9.28 -7.07
C ARG A 88 -3.60 7.96 -6.63
N MET A 89 -4.10 7.14 -7.56
CA MET A 89 -4.80 5.88 -7.27
C MET A 89 -3.94 4.64 -7.52
N ASP A 90 -2.68 4.79 -7.97
CA ASP A 90 -1.85 3.65 -8.38
C ASP A 90 -1.65 2.62 -7.26
N TRP A 91 -1.50 3.06 -6.01
CA TRP A 91 -1.36 2.18 -4.84
C TRP A 91 -2.57 1.25 -4.66
N MET A 92 -3.79 1.76 -4.86
CA MET A 92 -5.02 0.97 -4.80
C MET A 92 -5.13 0.04 -6.01
N PHE A 93 -4.67 0.49 -7.17
CA PHE A 93 -4.69 -0.31 -8.39
C PHE A 93 -3.70 -1.48 -8.33
N LEU A 94 -2.58 -1.34 -7.64
CA LEU A 94 -1.61 -2.42 -7.43
C LEU A 94 -2.25 -3.65 -6.75
N TRP A 95 -3.28 -3.46 -5.92
CA TRP A 95 -3.99 -4.57 -5.28
C TRP A 95 -4.62 -5.54 -6.29
N ASN A 96 -4.96 -5.09 -7.51
CA ASN A 96 -5.42 -5.98 -8.57
C ASN A 96 -4.32 -6.97 -9.01
N CYS A 97 -3.06 -6.53 -8.99
CA CYS A 97 -1.91 -7.39 -9.25
C CYS A 97 -1.66 -8.32 -8.05
N LEU A 98 -1.54 -7.75 -6.84
CA LEU A 98 -1.20 -8.51 -5.63
C LEU A 98 -2.26 -9.56 -5.25
N LEU A 99 -3.55 -9.33 -5.55
CA LEU A 99 -4.58 -10.34 -5.30
C LEU A 99 -4.28 -11.67 -6.02
N ARG A 100 -3.67 -11.61 -7.21
CA ARG A 100 -3.33 -12.79 -8.04
C ARG A 100 -1.96 -13.36 -7.70
N TYR A 101 -0.97 -12.49 -7.54
CA TYR A 101 0.43 -12.88 -7.49
C TYR A 101 1.04 -12.91 -6.10
N SER A 102 0.37 -12.34 -5.10
CA SER A 102 0.86 -12.29 -3.72
C SER A 102 -0.28 -12.38 -2.69
N TYR A 103 -0.04 -11.99 -1.44
CA TYR A 103 -1.03 -11.93 -0.37
C TYR A 103 -1.23 -10.48 0.09
N LEU A 104 -2.43 -9.94 -0.11
CA LEU A 104 -2.78 -8.56 0.26
C LEU A 104 -2.52 -8.22 1.73
N ARG A 105 -2.48 -9.21 2.64
CA ARG A 105 -2.19 -8.99 4.07
C ARG A 105 -0.76 -8.58 4.37
N LEU A 106 0.18 -8.88 3.46
CA LEU A 106 1.61 -8.59 3.64
C LEU A 106 1.98 -7.16 3.21
N GLU A 107 1.08 -6.53 2.45
CA GLU A 107 1.30 -5.22 1.85
C GLU A 107 1.27 -4.12 2.91
N LYS A 108 2.31 -3.30 2.93
CA LYS A 108 2.39 -2.03 3.66
C LYS A 108 2.78 -0.94 2.67
N ILE A 109 2.29 0.27 2.90
CA ILE A 109 2.47 1.37 1.95
C ILE A 109 3.05 2.58 2.69
N CYS A 110 4.07 3.21 2.10
CA CYS A 110 4.51 4.54 2.52
C CYS A 110 3.57 5.60 1.95
N LEU A 111 2.90 6.34 2.83
CA LEU A 111 1.81 7.25 2.50
C LEU A 111 2.02 8.65 3.08
N LYS A 112 1.36 9.64 2.48
CA LYS A 112 1.37 11.01 3.01
C LYS A 112 0.66 11.08 4.38
N SER A 113 1.31 11.70 5.36
CA SER A 113 0.81 11.88 6.74
C SER A 113 -0.61 12.46 6.83
N SER A 114 -0.99 13.35 5.91
CA SER A 114 -2.33 13.94 5.89
C SER A 114 -3.47 12.95 5.64
N LEU A 115 -3.18 11.76 5.10
CA LEU A 115 -4.19 10.71 4.88
C LEU A 115 -4.65 10.08 6.20
N LYS A 116 -3.85 10.20 7.25
CA LYS A 116 -4.11 9.63 8.58
C LYS A 116 -5.45 10.08 9.18
N SER A 117 -5.81 11.35 8.98
CA SER A 117 -7.03 11.96 9.52
C SER A 117 -8.31 11.65 8.75
N ILE A 118 -8.23 10.94 7.61
CA ILE A 118 -9.42 10.65 6.81
C ILE A 118 -10.27 9.59 7.54
N PRO A 119 -11.54 9.87 7.88
CA PRO A 119 -12.40 8.89 8.55
C PRO A 119 -12.56 7.60 7.73
N GLY A 120 -12.53 6.46 8.43
CA GLY A 120 -12.51 5.14 7.78
C GLY A 120 -11.14 4.81 7.19
N PHE A 121 -10.78 5.41 6.06
CA PHE A 121 -9.55 5.05 5.34
C PHE A 121 -8.30 5.26 6.20
N GLY A 122 -8.12 6.46 6.74
CA GLY A 122 -6.97 6.80 7.58
C GLY A 122 -6.93 6.00 8.87
N TRP A 123 -8.09 5.68 9.45
CA TRP A 123 -8.19 4.84 10.65
C TRP A 123 -7.76 3.40 10.37
N ALA A 124 -8.26 2.80 9.29
CA ALA A 124 -7.87 1.47 8.86
C ALA A 124 -6.38 1.41 8.50
N MET A 125 -5.84 2.43 7.81
CA MET A 125 -4.42 2.53 7.47
C MET A 125 -3.51 2.62 8.71
N GLN A 126 -3.94 3.33 9.75
CA GLN A 126 -3.23 3.35 11.04
C GLN A 126 -3.23 1.97 11.71
N VAL A 127 -4.39 1.31 11.77
CA VAL A 127 -4.49 -0.06 12.33
C VAL A 127 -3.68 -1.05 11.50
N ALA A 128 -3.58 -0.86 10.18
CA ALA A 128 -2.77 -1.66 9.27
C ALA A 128 -1.24 -1.43 9.42
N ALA A 129 -0.82 -0.53 10.31
CA ALA A 129 0.58 -0.12 10.46
C ALA A 129 1.21 0.37 9.14
N PHE A 130 0.48 1.12 8.32
CA PHE A 130 1.08 1.80 7.17
C PHE A 130 2.02 2.92 7.63
N ILE A 131 3.05 3.22 6.83
CA ILE A 131 4.09 4.19 7.20
C ILE A 131 3.68 5.57 6.72
N PHE A 132 3.43 6.49 7.64
CA PHE A 132 2.99 7.85 7.33
C PHE A 132 4.16 8.84 7.35
N ILE A 133 4.41 9.51 6.22
CA ILE A 133 5.53 10.45 6.04
C ILE A 133 5.07 11.87 5.69
N GLN A 134 5.76 12.88 6.21
CA GLN A 134 5.62 14.31 5.90
C GLN A 134 6.24 14.68 4.55
N ARG A 135 7.09 13.80 3.99
CA ARG A 135 7.92 14.01 2.80
C ARG A 135 9.02 15.04 3.03
N LYS A 136 9.58 15.03 4.24
CA LYS A 136 10.74 15.80 4.68
C LYS A 136 11.63 14.86 5.47
N TRP A 137 12.82 14.60 4.96
CA TRP A 137 13.68 13.52 5.46
C TRP A 137 14.02 13.71 6.96
N GLU A 138 14.29 14.94 7.36
CA GLU A 138 14.66 15.31 8.72
C GLU A 138 13.53 15.02 9.73
N ASP A 139 12.28 15.24 9.32
CA ASP A 139 11.09 14.98 10.13
C ASP A 139 10.74 13.48 10.16
N ASP A 140 10.99 12.79 9.04
CA ASP A 140 10.50 11.43 8.82
C ASP A 140 11.46 10.33 9.28
N LYS A 141 12.79 10.58 9.26
CA LYS A 141 13.82 9.55 9.46
C LYS A 141 13.59 8.69 10.70
N SER A 142 13.40 9.30 11.87
CA SER A 142 13.25 8.56 13.13
C SER A 142 11.96 7.73 13.18
N HIS A 143 10.85 8.23 12.63
CA HIS A 143 9.61 7.46 12.55
C HIS A 143 9.77 6.29 11.58
N PHE A 144 10.39 6.54 10.43
CA PHE A 144 10.60 5.54 9.39
C PHE A 144 11.48 4.39 9.89
N GLU A 145 12.59 4.71 10.56
CA GLU A 145 13.49 3.76 11.21
C GLU A 145 12.73 2.85 12.20
N LYS A 146 11.98 3.44 13.12
CA LYS A 146 11.20 2.70 14.13
C LYS A 146 10.17 1.74 13.51
N MET A 147 9.55 2.13 12.40
CA MET A 147 8.60 1.27 11.69
C MET A 147 9.32 0.10 11.02
N LEU A 148 10.46 0.34 10.37
CA LEU A 148 11.26 -0.71 9.71
C LEU A 148 11.83 -1.68 10.74
N ASP A 149 12.38 -1.19 11.85
CA ASP A 149 12.85 -2.00 12.97
C ASP A 149 11.74 -2.89 13.51
N TYR A 150 10.54 -2.33 13.69
CA TYR A 150 9.36 -3.09 14.10
C TYR A 150 9.02 -4.21 13.11
N PHE A 151 9.06 -3.94 11.81
CA PHE A 151 8.78 -4.99 10.81
C PHE A 151 9.84 -6.08 10.80
N CYS A 152 11.11 -5.75 11.01
CA CYS A 152 12.17 -6.73 11.19
C CYS A 152 11.96 -7.55 12.47
N ASP A 153 11.54 -6.90 13.57
CA ASP A 153 11.34 -7.54 14.87
C ASP A 153 10.18 -8.54 14.90
N ILE A 154 9.05 -8.23 14.24
CA ILE A 154 7.89 -9.15 14.22
C ILE A 154 8.14 -10.38 13.34
N ASN A 155 9.17 -10.35 12.49
CA ASN A 155 9.59 -11.45 11.61
C ASN A 155 8.44 -12.04 10.76
N GLU A 156 7.52 -11.18 10.33
CA GLU A 156 6.45 -11.51 9.39
C GLU A 156 6.84 -10.98 8.00
N PRO A 157 6.50 -11.69 6.91
CA PRO A 157 6.88 -11.24 5.58
C PRO A 157 6.29 -9.87 5.23
N LEU A 158 7.16 -8.92 4.85
CA LEU A 158 6.80 -7.56 4.51
C LEU A 158 6.84 -7.35 2.99
N GLN A 159 5.78 -6.80 2.41
CA GLN A 159 5.79 -6.22 1.06
C GLN A 159 5.57 -4.71 1.15
N LEU A 160 6.64 -3.93 1.08
CA LEU A 160 6.60 -2.49 1.32
C LEU A 160 6.60 -1.71 0.00
N LEU A 161 5.47 -1.10 -0.35
CA LEU A 161 5.36 -0.20 -1.49
C LEU A 161 5.89 1.20 -1.16
N ILE A 162 6.82 1.65 -1.99
CA ILE A 162 7.29 3.03 -2.05
C ILE A 162 7.25 3.58 -3.48
N PHE A 163 7.03 4.89 -3.58
CA PHE A 163 7.14 5.63 -4.83
C PHE A 163 8.32 6.59 -4.73
N PRO A 164 9.52 6.20 -5.20
CA PRO A 164 10.70 7.07 -5.21
C PRO A 164 10.48 8.44 -5.85
N GLU A 165 9.52 8.61 -6.77
CA GLU A 165 9.12 9.92 -7.31
C GLU A 165 8.63 10.91 -6.23
N GLY A 166 8.10 10.39 -5.11
CA GLY A 166 7.60 11.17 -3.97
C GLY A 166 6.26 11.89 -4.19
N THR A 167 5.76 11.91 -5.43
CA THR A 167 4.48 12.49 -5.83
C THR A 167 4.06 11.94 -7.19
N ASP A 168 2.78 12.08 -7.55
CA ASP A 168 2.26 11.67 -8.85
C ASP A 168 2.73 12.60 -9.99
N LEU A 169 2.83 12.03 -11.19
CA LEU A 169 3.14 12.74 -12.42
C LEU A 169 1.97 13.65 -12.84
N THR A 170 2.21 14.95 -12.78
CA THR A 170 1.33 16.03 -13.25
C THR A 170 2.18 17.03 -14.03
N GLU A 171 1.56 17.92 -14.80
CA GLU A 171 2.30 19.00 -15.49
C GLU A 171 3.17 19.81 -14.52
N SER A 172 2.63 20.14 -13.34
CA SER A 172 3.34 20.93 -12.32
C SER A 172 4.52 20.18 -11.69
N THR A 173 4.36 18.89 -11.40
CA THR A 173 5.42 18.07 -10.78
C THR A 173 6.49 17.70 -11.79
N LYS A 174 6.11 17.51 -13.06
CA LYS A 174 7.02 17.33 -14.19
C LYS A 174 7.86 18.57 -14.46
N ALA A 175 7.27 19.76 -14.46
CA ALA A 175 8.03 21.01 -14.60
C ALA A 175 9.13 21.12 -13.54
N ARG A 176 8.79 20.86 -12.27
CA ARG A 176 9.77 20.85 -11.16
C ARG A 176 10.84 19.77 -11.31
N SER A 177 10.48 18.60 -11.83
CA SER A 177 11.43 17.52 -12.13
C SER A 177 12.37 17.90 -13.28
N ASN A 178 11.87 18.64 -14.27
CA ASN A 178 12.66 19.16 -15.38
C ASN A 178 13.63 20.24 -14.91
N ASP A 179 13.21 21.15 -14.03
CA ASP A 179 14.10 22.15 -13.42
C ASP A 179 15.24 21.47 -12.62
N PHE A 180 14.92 20.39 -11.90
CA PHE A 180 15.92 19.57 -11.23
C PHE A 180 16.88 18.91 -12.22
N ALA A 181 16.35 18.34 -13.31
CA ALA A 181 17.17 17.70 -14.33
C ALA A 181 18.14 18.68 -14.98
N GLU A 182 17.68 19.86 -15.40
CA GLU A 182 18.53 20.90 -15.99
C GLU A 182 19.65 21.35 -15.05
N LYS A 183 19.33 21.62 -13.78
CA LYS A 183 20.31 22.05 -12.77
C LYS A 183 21.40 21.02 -12.50
N ASN A 184 21.10 19.74 -12.72
CA ASN A 184 22.03 18.64 -12.47
C ASN A 184 22.60 18.02 -13.77
N GLY A 185 22.34 18.63 -14.93
CA GLY A 185 22.81 18.12 -16.23
C GLY A 185 22.21 16.75 -16.61
N LEU A 186 21.02 16.42 -16.09
CA LEU A 186 20.31 15.16 -16.37
C LEU A 186 19.34 15.35 -17.54
N ARG A 187 19.02 14.24 -18.23
CA ARG A 187 17.97 14.22 -19.25
C ARG A 187 16.59 14.48 -18.62
N LYS A 188 15.73 15.20 -19.35
CA LYS A 188 14.34 15.40 -18.95
C LYS A 188 13.52 14.15 -19.24
N TYR A 189 12.55 13.86 -18.37
CA TYR A 189 11.65 12.71 -18.49
C TYR A 189 10.25 13.16 -18.84
N GLU A 190 9.61 12.37 -19.70
CA GLU A 190 8.27 12.67 -20.20
C GLU A 190 7.19 11.86 -19.48
N TYR A 191 7.50 10.62 -19.07
CA TYR A 191 6.54 9.65 -18.55
C TYR A 191 6.76 9.27 -17.08
N VAL A 192 7.86 9.73 -16.45
CA VAL A 192 8.15 9.60 -15.02
C VAL A 192 8.77 10.88 -14.45
N LEU A 193 8.78 11.04 -13.13
CA LEU A 193 9.61 12.03 -12.44
C LEU A 193 10.97 11.43 -12.06
N HIS A 194 12.01 12.25 -11.92
CA HIS A 194 13.29 11.79 -11.37
C HIS A 194 13.12 11.26 -9.94
N PRO A 195 13.67 10.08 -9.60
CA PRO A 195 13.45 9.48 -8.29
C PRO A 195 14.25 10.20 -7.21
N ARG A 196 13.63 10.34 -6.03
CA ARG A 196 14.29 10.72 -4.78
C ARG A 196 14.79 9.47 -4.10
N THR A 197 16.10 9.27 -4.11
CA THR A 197 16.73 8.01 -3.74
C THR A 197 16.92 7.84 -2.22
N THR A 198 16.93 8.91 -1.43
CA THR A 198 17.22 8.86 0.02
C THR A 198 16.33 7.88 0.79
N GLY A 199 15.02 7.95 0.59
CA GLY A 199 14.08 7.06 1.28
C GLY A 199 14.19 5.62 0.78
N PHE A 200 14.45 5.43 -0.53
CA PHE A 200 14.66 4.12 -1.11
C PHE A 200 15.90 3.42 -0.55
N THR A 201 17.06 4.10 -0.54
CA THR A 201 18.31 3.50 -0.04
C THR A 201 18.19 3.15 1.44
N PHE A 202 17.60 4.06 2.23
CA PHE A 202 17.39 3.82 3.65
C PHE A 202 16.52 2.59 3.94
N VAL A 203 15.41 2.44 3.22
CA VAL A 203 14.52 1.27 3.38
C VAL A 203 15.26 -0.02 3.03
N VAL A 204 15.97 -0.04 1.90
CA VAL A 204 16.71 -1.23 1.46
C VAL A 204 17.81 -1.60 2.45
N GLU A 205 18.57 -0.62 2.95
CA GLU A 205 19.61 -0.80 3.96
C GLU A 205 19.03 -1.39 5.25
N CYS A 206 18.03 -0.75 5.86
CA CYS A 206 17.44 -1.20 7.12
C CYS A 206 16.82 -2.60 7.01
N LEU A 207 16.07 -2.89 5.95
CA LEU A 207 15.44 -4.20 5.79
C LEU A 207 16.45 -5.29 5.46
N ARG A 208 17.55 -4.97 4.74
CA ARG A 208 18.66 -5.89 4.50
C ARG A 208 19.41 -6.21 5.79
N GLU A 209 19.75 -5.20 6.59
CA GLU A 209 20.43 -5.36 7.89
C GLU A 209 19.56 -6.14 8.89
N GLY A 210 18.26 -5.88 8.92
CA GLY A 210 17.29 -6.63 9.72
C GLY A 210 16.96 -8.03 9.19
N ASN A 211 17.67 -8.49 8.14
CA ASN A 211 17.46 -9.77 7.46
C ASN A 211 15.99 -10.00 7.10
N ASN A 212 15.29 -8.96 6.62
CA ASN A 212 13.86 -8.93 6.29
C ASN A 212 13.62 -8.46 4.84
N LEU A 213 14.53 -8.80 3.92
CA LEU A 213 14.44 -8.43 2.51
C LEU A 213 15.03 -9.53 1.63
N ASP A 214 14.20 -10.15 0.78
CA ASP A 214 14.61 -11.19 -0.16
C ASP A 214 14.81 -10.62 -1.58
N ALA A 215 13.98 -9.65 -1.98
CA ALA A 215 14.03 -9.07 -3.33
C ALA A 215 13.49 -7.64 -3.41
N ILE A 216 13.84 -6.93 -4.48
CA ILE A 216 13.18 -5.70 -4.90
C ILE A 216 12.31 -6.02 -6.12
N HIS A 217 11.01 -5.70 -6.03
CA HIS A 217 10.09 -5.76 -7.16
C HIS A 217 9.98 -4.38 -7.79
N ASP A 218 10.56 -4.22 -8.98
CA ASP A 218 10.45 -3.01 -9.77
C ASP A 218 9.24 -3.09 -10.73
N ILE A 219 8.23 -2.27 -10.48
CA ILE A 219 6.96 -2.29 -11.22
C ILE A 219 6.82 -1.06 -12.08
N THR A 220 6.57 -1.26 -13.37
CA THR A 220 6.08 -0.20 -14.26
C THR A 220 4.58 -0.33 -14.43
N VAL A 221 3.82 0.67 -14.02
CA VAL A 221 2.38 0.77 -14.24
C VAL A 221 2.07 1.72 -15.39
N ALA A 222 1.17 1.29 -16.28
CA ALA A 222 0.65 2.12 -17.37
C ALA A 222 -0.83 1.86 -17.64
N TYR A 223 -1.46 2.84 -18.28
CA TYR A 223 -2.89 2.86 -18.57
C TYR A 223 -3.09 3.14 -20.07
N PRO A 224 -3.45 2.14 -20.89
CA PRO A 224 -3.66 2.34 -22.33
C PRO A 224 -4.71 3.42 -22.66
N GLN A 225 -5.73 3.50 -21.80
CA GLN A 225 -6.89 4.37 -21.94
C GLN A 225 -7.37 4.79 -20.55
N ASN A 226 -7.96 5.98 -20.46
CA ASN A 226 -8.60 6.50 -19.26
C ASN A 226 -7.65 6.56 -18.05
N ILE A 227 -6.85 7.61 -17.95
CA ILE A 227 -5.91 7.80 -16.83
C ILE A 227 -6.59 8.61 -15.71
N PRO A 228 -6.99 7.99 -14.59
CA PRO A 228 -7.67 8.69 -13.51
C PRO A 228 -6.67 9.42 -12.61
N GLN A 229 -6.19 10.60 -13.03
CA GLN A 229 -5.21 11.39 -12.26
C GLN A 229 -5.59 11.59 -10.79
N THR A 230 -6.88 11.81 -10.50
CA THR A 230 -7.41 12.09 -9.16
C THR A 230 -8.68 11.31 -8.86
N GLU A 231 -9.06 11.26 -7.59
CA GLU A 231 -10.31 10.67 -7.09
C GLU A 231 -11.54 11.27 -7.80
N LYS A 232 -11.47 12.56 -8.16
CA LYS A 232 -12.54 13.26 -8.91
C LYS A 232 -12.80 12.62 -10.28
N HIS A 233 -11.78 12.07 -10.94
CA HIS A 233 -11.97 11.36 -12.19
C HIS A 233 -12.80 10.09 -11.98
N LEU A 234 -12.52 9.33 -10.92
CA LEU A 234 -13.32 8.15 -10.55
C LEU A 234 -14.76 8.54 -10.19
N LEU A 235 -14.97 9.63 -9.43
CA LEU A 235 -16.30 10.17 -9.12
C LEU A 235 -17.10 10.55 -10.39
N ASN A 236 -16.41 11.05 -11.42
CA ASN A 236 -17.02 11.35 -12.71
C ASN A 236 -17.24 10.09 -13.59
N GLY A 237 -16.91 8.90 -13.08
CA GLY A 237 -17.06 7.64 -13.80
C GLY A 237 -15.93 7.33 -14.78
N ASN A 238 -14.83 8.09 -14.75
CA ASN A 238 -13.65 7.86 -15.57
C ASN A 238 -12.73 6.84 -14.89
N PHE A 239 -13.10 5.56 -15.00
CA PHE A 239 -12.29 4.44 -14.53
C PHE A 239 -11.31 3.98 -15.63
N PRO A 240 -10.14 3.42 -15.23
CA PRO A 240 -9.22 2.83 -16.19
C PRO A 240 -9.90 1.59 -16.82
N LYS A 241 -9.87 1.50 -18.15
CA LYS A 241 -10.38 0.32 -18.85
C LYS A 241 -9.41 -0.85 -18.77
N GLU A 242 -8.12 -0.54 -18.76
CA GLU A 242 -7.05 -1.51 -18.61
C GLU A 242 -5.96 -0.94 -17.71
N ILE A 243 -5.38 -1.80 -16.87
CA ILE A 243 -4.25 -1.49 -16.01
C ILE A 243 -3.15 -2.50 -16.32
N HIS A 244 -2.02 -2.00 -16.81
CA HIS A 244 -0.88 -2.82 -17.22
C HIS A 244 0.22 -2.69 -16.18
N PHE A 245 0.68 -3.82 -15.65
CA PHE A 245 1.82 -3.93 -14.77
C PHE A 245 2.92 -4.73 -15.46
N HIS A 246 4.12 -4.17 -15.51
CA HIS A 246 5.33 -4.89 -15.88
C HIS A 246 6.22 -5.02 -14.64
N VAL A 247 6.43 -6.24 -14.18
CA VAL A 247 7.16 -6.54 -12.94
C VAL A 247 8.53 -7.07 -13.30
N GLN A 248 9.58 -6.49 -12.73
CA GLN A 248 10.94 -7.03 -12.77
C GLN A 248 11.38 -7.34 -11.35
N ARG A 249 11.88 -8.56 -11.11
CA ARG A 249 12.31 -9.01 -9.79
C ARG A 249 13.83 -9.03 -9.70
N TYR A 250 14.37 -8.35 -8.69
CA TYR A 250 15.80 -8.34 -8.39
C TYR A 250 16.04 -9.03 -7.05
N PRO A 251 16.61 -10.26 -7.02
CA PRO A 251 17.07 -10.87 -5.77
C PRO A 251 18.01 -9.94 -5.03
N ILE A 252 17.93 -9.88 -3.71
CA ILE A 252 18.69 -8.91 -2.90
C ILE A 252 20.21 -9.04 -3.07
N GLU A 253 20.68 -10.25 -3.40
CA GLU A 253 22.09 -10.57 -3.67
C GLU A 253 22.61 -9.90 -4.95
N THR A 254 21.71 -9.54 -5.87
CA THR A 254 22.04 -8.85 -7.13
C THR A 254 21.99 -7.33 -7.01
N VAL A 255 21.44 -6.83 -5.90
CA VAL A 255 21.26 -5.39 -5.66
C VAL A 255 22.50 -4.85 -4.94
N PRO A 256 23.06 -3.69 -5.36
CA PRO A 256 24.25 -3.12 -4.73
C PRO A 256 24.13 -2.94 -3.22
N THR A 257 25.28 -3.00 -2.53
CA THR A 257 25.33 -2.88 -1.06
C THR A 257 25.64 -1.47 -0.60
N SER A 258 26.51 -0.75 -1.31
CA SER A 258 26.85 0.63 -0.95
C SER A 258 25.69 1.58 -1.25
N LYS A 259 25.57 2.61 -0.43
CA LYS A 259 24.51 3.62 -0.55
C LYS A 259 24.57 4.34 -1.89
N GLU A 260 25.76 4.74 -2.31
CA GLU A 260 25.98 5.49 -3.55
C GLU A 260 25.60 4.64 -4.78
N GLU A 261 25.98 3.36 -4.81
CA GLU A 261 25.59 2.46 -5.90
C GLU A 261 24.09 2.16 -5.88
N LEU A 262 23.46 2.06 -4.70
CA LEU A 262 21.99 1.92 -4.59
C LEU A 262 21.26 3.13 -5.16
N GLN A 263 21.77 4.35 -4.95
CA GLN A 263 21.20 5.56 -5.54
C GLN A 263 21.28 5.52 -7.07
N LEU A 264 22.44 5.17 -7.62
CA LEU A 264 22.65 5.03 -9.06
C LEU A 264 21.77 3.90 -9.64
N TRP A 265 21.65 2.79 -8.93
CA TRP A 265 20.78 1.67 -9.30
C TRP A 265 19.32 2.12 -9.40
N CYS A 266 18.82 2.88 -8.42
CA CYS A 266 17.46 3.42 -8.44
C CYS A 266 17.27 4.40 -9.63
N GLN A 267 18.22 5.31 -9.85
CA GLN A 267 18.16 6.23 -10.98
C GLN A 267 18.11 5.49 -12.33
N LYS A 268 18.91 4.44 -12.49
CA LYS A 268 18.90 3.59 -13.70
C LYS A 268 17.57 2.88 -13.91
N ARG A 269 16.92 2.39 -12.85
CA ARG A 269 15.56 1.82 -12.96
C ARG A 269 14.54 2.85 -13.47
N TRP A 270 14.65 4.10 -13.05
CA TRP A 270 13.81 5.18 -13.59
C TRP A 270 14.12 5.54 -15.04
N GLU A 271 15.39 5.47 -15.42
CA GLU A 271 15.80 5.61 -16.81
C GLU A 271 15.14 4.54 -17.70
N GLU A 272 15.18 3.29 -17.26
CA GLU A 272 14.57 2.15 -17.95
C GLU A 272 13.03 2.25 -17.99
N LYS A 273 12.39 2.73 -16.90
CA LYS A 273 10.94 3.00 -16.86
C LYS A 273 10.52 4.08 -17.86
N GLU A 274 11.29 5.17 -17.97
CA GLU A 274 11.02 6.23 -18.96
C GLU A 274 10.97 5.65 -20.36
N GLU A 275 11.99 4.88 -20.76
CA GLU A 275 12.02 4.26 -22.09
C GLU A 275 10.91 3.24 -22.27
N ARG A 276 10.66 2.39 -21.26
CA ARG A 276 9.57 1.40 -21.32
C ARG A 276 8.20 2.05 -21.51
N LEU A 277 7.94 3.14 -20.79
CA LEU A 277 6.68 3.89 -20.91
C LEU A 277 6.60 4.64 -22.24
N ARG A 278 7.71 5.19 -22.75
CA ARG A 278 7.79 5.76 -24.10
C ARG A 278 7.33 4.76 -25.15
N HIS A 279 7.95 3.58 -25.18
CA HIS A 279 7.57 2.50 -26.10
C HIS A 279 6.12 2.05 -25.92
N PHE A 280 5.62 2.04 -24.68
CA PHE A 280 4.23 1.69 -24.40
C PHE A 280 3.24 2.70 -24.98
N TYR A 281 3.44 3.99 -24.73
CA TYR A 281 2.49 5.04 -25.14
C TYR A 281 2.60 5.42 -26.61
N GLU A 282 3.80 5.34 -27.20
CA GLU A 282 4.03 5.61 -28.64
C GLU A 282 3.78 4.38 -29.52
N GLY A 283 3.86 3.18 -28.94
CA GLY A 283 3.64 1.92 -29.64
C GLY A 283 2.26 1.31 -29.42
N GLY A 284 2.22 -0.03 -29.35
CA GLY A 284 0.98 -0.81 -29.29
C GLY A 284 0.29 -0.87 -27.91
N LYS A 285 0.69 -0.04 -26.94
CA LYS A 285 0.13 -0.01 -25.57
C LYS A 285 0.17 -1.37 -24.87
N CYS A 286 1.34 -2.01 -24.96
CA CYS A 286 1.59 -3.34 -24.43
C CYS A 286 3.08 -3.43 -24.06
N PHE A 287 3.39 -3.88 -22.83
CA PHE A 287 4.79 -4.06 -22.41
C PHE A 287 5.43 -5.31 -23.03
N ASP A 288 4.65 -6.37 -23.18
CA ASP A 288 5.07 -7.63 -23.79
C ASP A 288 3.92 -8.18 -24.64
N LYS A 289 4.23 -8.72 -25.83
CA LYS A 289 3.27 -9.37 -26.72
C LYS A 289 2.61 -10.59 -26.07
N THR A 290 3.30 -11.28 -25.16
CA THR A 290 2.74 -12.43 -24.44
C THR A 290 1.58 -12.04 -23.52
N ARG A 291 1.58 -10.80 -23.01
CA ARG A 291 0.62 -10.28 -22.00
C ARG A 291 0.51 -11.16 -20.76
N GLN A 292 1.54 -11.95 -20.48
CA GLN A 292 1.59 -12.90 -19.39
C GLN A 292 2.86 -12.69 -18.58
N SER A 293 2.78 -12.97 -17.29
CA SER A 293 3.95 -13.02 -16.42
C SER A 293 4.66 -14.37 -16.58
N ILE A 294 5.97 -14.37 -16.37
CA ILE A 294 6.81 -15.57 -16.39
C ILE A 294 6.43 -16.47 -15.20
N ILE A 295 6.36 -15.91 -13.99
CA ILE A 295 5.84 -16.63 -12.83
C ILE A 295 4.31 -16.65 -12.91
N PRO A 296 3.65 -17.82 -12.85
CA PRO A 296 2.19 -17.90 -12.90
C PRO A 296 1.54 -17.32 -11.62
N PRO A 297 0.27 -16.88 -11.70
CA PRO A 297 -0.49 -16.46 -10.52
C PRO A 297 -0.50 -17.52 -9.41
N CYS A 298 -0.33 -17.09 -8.15
CA CYS A 298 -0.41 -17.98 -6.99
C CYS A 298 -1.84 -18.40 -6.63
N LYS A 299 -2.84 -17.75 -7.25
CA LYS A 299 -4.27 -18.10 -7.14
C LYS A 299 -4.82 -18.31 -8.54
N SER A 300 -5.57 -19.39 -8.73
CA SER A 300 -6.27 -19.64 -9.99
C SER A 300 -7.30 -18.55 -10.27
N GLU A 301 -7.62 -18.34 -11.54
CA GLU A 301 -8.63 -17.37 -11.97
C GLU A 301 -10.00 -17.64 -11.32
N LEU A 302 -10.38 -18.92 -11.13
CA LEU A 302 -11.60 -19.28 -10.42
C LEU A 302 -11.57 -18.82 -8.95
N ARG A 303 -10.43 -18.99 -8.26
CA ARG A 303 -10.27 -18.54 -6.87
C ARG A 303 -10.32 -17.01 -6.78
N VAL A 304 -9.67 -16.31 -7.72
CA VAL A 304 -9.70 -14.84 -7.78
C VAL A 304 -11.11 -14.34 -8.05
N PHE A 305 -11.83 -14.96 -8.99
CA PHE A 305 -13.24 -14.66 -9.25
C PHE A 305 -14.13 -14.90 -8.02
N ALA A 306 -13.99 -16.05 -7.35
CA ALA A 306 -14.74 -16.37 -6.14
C ALA A 306 -14.48 -15.34 -5.02
N VAL A 307 -13.22 -14.96 -4.79
CA VAL A 307 -12.86 -13.92 -3.80
C VAL A 307 -13.53 -12.58 -4.14
N LYS A 308 -13.53 -12.16 -5.42
CA LYS A 308 -14.18 -10.92 -5.83
C LYS A 308 -15.71 -10.99 -5.63
N CYS A 309 -16.35 -12.11 -5.95
CA CYS A 309 -17.79 -12.32 -5.73
C CYS A 309 -18.17 -12.28 -4.24
N ILE A 310 -17.44 -13.02 -3.40
CA ILE A 310 -17.63 -13.03 -1.95
C ILE A 310 -17.41 -11.62 -1.39
N SER A 311 -16.38 -10.92 -1.86
CA SER A 311 -16.07 -9.56 -1.45
C SER A 311 -17.21 -8.59 -1.76
N LEU A 312 -17.72 -8.56 -3.00
CA LEU A 312 -18.85 -7.69 -3.33
C LEU A 312 -20.09 -8.02 -2.50
N LEU A 313 -20.41 -9.30 -2.33
CA LEU A 313 -21.57 -9.71 -1.54
C LEU A 313 -21.42 -9.24 -0.09
N TYR A 314 -20.31 -9.60 0.55
CA TYR A 314 -20.03 -9.26 1.95
C TYR A 314 -20.06 -7.75 2.16
N TRP A 315 -19.31 -6.98 1.37
CA TRP A 315 -19.18 -5.53 1.55
C TRP A 315 -20.40 -4.73 1.07
N THR A 316 -21.33 -5.34 0.36
CA THR A 316 -22.66 -4.75 0.09
C THR A 316 -23.60 -4.98 1.28
N VAL A 317 -23.63 -6.21 1.81
CA VAL A 317 -24.52 -6.58 2.92
C VAL A 317 -24.05 -5.98 4.26
N PHE A 318 -22.74 -5.91 4.49
CA PHE A 318 -22.17 -5.50 5.76
C PHE A 318 -22.57 -4.06 6.17
N PRO A 319 -22.42 -3.01 5.34
CA PRO A 319 -22.88 -1.67 5.69
C PRO A 319 -24.38 -1.60 5.99
N LEU A 320 -25.21 -2.32 5.24
CA LEU A 320 -26.66 -2.39 5.48
C LEU A 320 -26.94 -3.03 6.85
N GLY A 321 -26.23 -4.10 7.18
CA GLY A 321 -26.26 -4.73 8.50
C GLY A 321 -25.84 -3.78 9.62
N MET A 322 -24.82 -2.94 9.40
CA MET A 322 -24.37 -1.95 10.38
C MET A 322 -25.39 -0.83 10.59
N PHE A 323 -26.04 -0.36 9.52
CA PHE A 323 -27.16 0.58 9.66
C PHE A 323 -28.32 -0.04 10.45
N ALA A 324 -28.70 -1.29 10.15
CA ALA A 324 -29.73 -2.00 10.89
C ALA A 324 -29.34 -2.18 12.37
N LEU A 325 -28.09 -2.56 12.65
CA LEU A 325 -27.55 -2.70 14.01
C LEU A 325 -27.66 -1.39 14.79
N LEU A 326 -27.26 -0.27 14.18
CA LEU A 326 -27.35 1.06 14.78
C LEU A 326 -28.79 1.51 15.04
N TYR A 327 -29.70 1.17 14.12
CA TYR A 327 -31.12 1.47 14.27
C TYR A 327 -31.75 0.68 15.43
N LEU A 328 -31.52 -0.64 15.44
CA LEU A 328 -32.18 -1.57 16.36
C LEU A 328 -31.63 -1.51 17.79
N TYR A 329 -30.31 -1.31 17.98
CA TYR A 329 -29.67 -1.50 19.28
C TYR A 329 -29.07 -0.20 19.84
N ARG A 330 -29.47 0.18 21.07
CA ARG A 330 -28.93 1.36 21.76
C ARG A 330 -27.44 1.21 22.11
N PHE A 331 -27.02 0.01 22.51
CA PHE A 331 -25.62 -0.27 22.84
C PHE A 331 -24.70 -0.07 21.62
N ALA A 332 -25.13 -0.50 20.43
CA ALA A 332 -24.38 -0.32 19.20
C ALA A 332 -24.13 1.17 18.87
N ARG A 333 -25.11 2.05 19.15
CA ARG A 333 -24.96 3.51 18.98
C ARG A 333 -23.93 4.09 19.93
N TRP A 334 -23.94 3.69 21.20
CA TRP A 334 -22.93 4.14 22.17
C TRP A 334 -21.54 3.64 21.81
N TYR A 335 -21.41 2.37 21.43
CA TYR A 335 -20.16 1.81 20.94
C TYR A 335 -19.65 2.57 19.70
N PHE A 336 -20.51 2.84 18.73
CA PHE A 336 -20.17 3.60 17.54
C PHE A 336 -19.64 5.00 17.88
N VAL A 337 -20.36 5.74 18.73
CA VAL A 337 -19.91 7.08 19.17
C VAL A 337 -18.57 6.99 19.90
N ALA A 338 -18.43 6.06 20.84
CA ALA A 338 -17.19 5.86 21.57
C ALA A 338 -16.00 5.55 20.65
N MET A 339 -16.20 4.68 19.66
CA MET A 339 -15.17 4.34 18.68
C MET A 339 -14.81 5.50 17.76
N VAL A 340 -15.79 6.27 17.28
CA VAL A 340 -15.52 7.48 16.48
C VAL A 340 -14.71 8.49 17.29
N VAL A 341 -15.11 8.74 18.55
CA VAL A 341 -14.37 9.63 19.46
C VAL A 341 -12.96 9.09 19.68
N PHE A 342 -12.81 7.79 19.96
CA PHE A 342 -11.51 7.15 20.14
C PHE A 342 -10.60 7.37 18.93
N PHE A 343 -11.04 7.04 17.72
CA PHE A 343 -10.21 7.17 16.51
C PHE A 343 -9.79 8.62 16.21
N VAL A 344 -10.66 9.60 16.51
CA VAL A 344 -10.35 11.03 16.34
C VAL A 344 -9.38 11.54 17.41
N VAL A 345 -9.61 11.16 18.67
CA VAL A 345 -8.85 11.65 19.82
C VAL A 345 -7.46 11.02 19.88
N GLN A 346 -7.35 9.71 19.65
CA GLN A 346 -6.07 8.99 19.72
C GLN A 346 -5.02 9.60 18.77
N GLN A 347 -5.44 10.06 17.59
CA GLN A 347 -4.53 10.65 16.62
C GLN A 347 -3.98 11.99 17.13
N LYS A 348 -4.81 12.80 17.77
CA LYS A 348 -4.39 14.10 18.32
C LYS A 348 -3.48 13.95 19.53
N ILE A 349 -3.70 12.93 20.36
CA ILE A 349 -2.95 12.72 21.61
C ILE A 349 -1.65 11.95 21.35
N PHE A 350 -1.73 10.82 20.64
CA PHE A 350 -0.64 9.87 20.48
C PHE A 350 0.01 9.90 19.09
N GLY A 351 -0.46 10.80 18.22
CA GLY A 351 -0.02 10.88 16.84
C GLY A 351 -0.71 9.87 15.94
N GLY A 352 -1.03 8.65 16.41
CA GLY A 352 -1.84 7.63 15.71
C GLY A 352 -1.74 6.21 16.28
N LEU A 353 -2.59 5.29 15.80
CA LEU A 353 -2.65 3.91 16.34
C LEU A 353 -1.40 3.10 16.04
N GLU A 354 -0.74 3.33 14.90
CA GLU A 354 0.50 2.63 14.57
C GLU A 354 1.62 2.99 15.57
N LEU A 355 1.61 4.21 16.11
CA LEU A 355 2.57 4.63 17.14
C LEU A 355 2.25 4.02 18.50
N ILE A 356 0.96 3.87 18.83
CA ILE A 356 0.52 3.17 20.05
C ILE A 356 0.91 1.69 19.98
N GLU A 357 0.72 1.05 18.83
CA GLU A 357 1.13 -0.33 18.57
C GLU A 357 2.65 -0.50 18.70
N LEU A 358 3.43 0.38 18.09
CA LEU A 358 4.90 0.39 18.25
C LEU A 358 5.31 0.47 19.72
N ALA A 359 4.69 1.37 20.49
CA ALA A 359 4.98 1.51 21.92
C ALA A 359 4.64 0.24 22.71
N CYS A 360 3.50 -0.40 22.41
CA CYS A 360 3.12 -1.68 23.00
C CYS A 360 4.13 -2.78 22.67
N HIS A 361 4.50 -2.92 21.40
CA HIS A 361 5.49 -3.90 20.96
C HIS A 361 6.83 -3.73 21.69
N GLN A 362 7.34 -2.49 21.77
CA GLN A 362 8.59 -2.20 22.47
C GLN A 362 8.53 -2.54 23.96
N TYR A 363 7.38 -2.30 24.61
CA TYR A 363 7.17 -2.68 26.00
C TYR A 363 7.28 -4.19 26.21
N PHE A 364 6.55 -4.98 25.41
CA PHE A 364 6.59 -6.45 25.49
C PHE A 364 7.97 -7.01 25.17
N LYS A 365 8.66 -6.46 24.16
CA LYS A 365 10.03 -6.85 23.81
C LYS A 365 11.01 -6.64 24.97
N LYS A 366 10.90 -5.51 25.68
CA LYS A 366 11.72 -5.23 26.88
C LYS A 366 11.43 -6.20 28.02
N GLN A 367 10.15 -6.52 28.26
CA GLN A 367 9.76 -7.50 29.27
C GLN A 367 10.34 -8.89 28.98
N GLN A 368 10.23 -9.36 27.72
CA GLN A 368 10.78 -10.65 27.34
C GLN A 368 12.29 -10.72 27.56
N LYS A 369 13.04 -9.70 27.13
CA LYS A 369 14.49 -9.62 27.36
C LYS A 369 14.88 -9.66 28.84
N PHE A 370 14.11 -8.99 29.70
CA PHE A 370 14.32 -9.01 31.14
C PHE A 370 14.11 -10.40 31.73
N ILE A 371 13.04 -11.10 31.30
CA ILE A 371 12.76 -12.48 31.72
C ILE A 371 13.88 -13.42 31.26
N ASP A 372 14.31 -13.32 30.00
CA ASP A 372 15.35 -14.18 29.44
C ASP A 372 16.71 -13.98 30.14
N THR A 373 17.03 -12.75 30.53
CA THR A 373 18.26 -12.44 31.27
C THR A 373 18.21 -12.99 32.69
N LYS A 374 17.04 -12.92 33.35
CA LYS A 374 16.85 -13.51 34.68
C LYS A 374 16.94 -15.04 34.66
N MET A 375 16.42 -15.69 33.62
CA MET A 375 16.54 -17.15 33.45
C MET A 375 17.96 -17.62 33.12
N LYS A 376 18.81 -16.77 32.52
CA LYS A 376 20.21 -17.12 32.25
C LYS A 376 21.13 -16.94 33.46
N ASN A 377 20.71 -16.14 34.45
CA ASN A 377 21.48 -15.84 35.65
C ASN A 377 21.08 -16.70 36.88
N ASN A 378 20.07 -17.54 36.73
CA ASN A 378 19.65 -18.57 37.68
C ASN A 378 19.94 -19.94 37.09
#